data_AF-K7ZED8-F1
#
_entry.id   AF-K7ZED8-F1
#
_cell.length_a   1.000
_cell.length_b   1.000
_cell.length_c   1.000
_cell.angle_alpha   90.00
_cell.angle_beta   90.00
_cell.angle_gamma   90.00
#
_symmetry.space_group_name_H-M   'P 1'
#
loop_
_entity.id
_entity.type
_entity.pdbx_description
1 polymer ?
#
loop_
_entity_poly.entity_id
_entity_poly.type
_entity_poly.pdbx_seq_one_letter_code
_entity_poly.pdbx_strand_id
1 'polypeptide(L)'
;MKHLLLSLTVLLSGAAAQAQDLFCKLTVNSEVMVDTKVSTVVGKNAAIGTYDNYQISVRNQGAGKFYIEVYETNVSRSYADGVLRTEEDETKWTLWSREILMEASCRLAI
;
A
#
# COMPACT_ATOMS: atom_id res chain seq x y z
N MET A 1 57.04 -10.04 -0.37
CA MET A 1 56.29 -9.01 0.35
C MET A 1 55.43 -8.29 -0.69
N LYS A 2 54.20 -8.75 -0.97
CA LYS A 2 52.95 -8.40 -0.26
C LYS A 2 52.76 -6.88 -0.18
N HIS A 3 52.30 -6.25 -1.26
CA HIS A 3 51.44 -5.07 -1.17
C HIS A 3 50.33 -5.21 -2.22
N LEU A 4 49.47 -6.19 -1.92
CA LEU A 4 48.04 -6.14 -2.22
C LEU A 4 47.52 -4.86 -1.53
N LEU A 5 46.89 -3.94 -2.25
CA LEU A 5 45.92 -2.95 -1.75
C LEU A 5 45.74 -1.84 -2.77
N LEU A 6 44.67 -1.92 -3.57
CA LEU A 6 43.63 -0.88 -3.61
C LEU A 6 42.52 -1.32 -4.58
N SER A 7 41.88 -2.44 -4.27
CA SER A 7 40.52 -2.68 -4.72
C SER A 7 39.63 -1.69 -3.96
N LEU A 8 39.45 -0.49 -4.54
CA LEU A 8 38.45 0.48 -4.14
C LEU A 8 37.08 -0.16 -4.38
N THR A 9 36.66 -0.96 -3.42
CA THR A 9 35.32 -1.53 -3.32
C THR A 9 34.35 -0.39 -3.39
N VAL A 10 33.73 -0.29 -4.55
CA VAL A 10 32.51 0.44 -4.86
C VAL A 10 31.45 0.02 -3.84
N LEU A 11 31.43 0.70 -2.70
CA LEU A 11 30.29 0.75 -1.80
C LEU A 11 29.25 1.64 -2.48
N LEU A 12 28.63 1.09 -3.53
CA LEU A 12 27.31 1.48 -3.97
C LEU A 12 26.37 1.16 -2.81
N SER A 13 26.33 2.06 -1.83
CA SER A 13 25.27 2.14 -0.84
C SER A 13 24.00 2.57 -1.58
N GLY A 14 23.43 1.63 -2.34
CA GLY A 14 22.06 1.73 -2.79
C GLY A 14 21.21 1.91 -1.56
N ALA A 15 20.62 3.08 -1.39
CA ALA A 15 19.63 3.31 -0.36
C ALA A 15 18.51 2.29 -0.58
N ALA A 16 18.49 1.22 0.22
CA ALA A 16 17.41 0.27 0.20
C ALA A 16 16.15 1.04 0.58
N ALA A 17 15.22 1.19 -0.36
CA ALA A 17 13.93 1.78 -0.06
C ALA A 17 13.28 0.94 1.04
N GLN A 18 13.09 1.53 2.22
CA GLN A 18 12.50 0.82 3.35
C GLN A 18 11.04 0.51 3.02
N ALA A 19 10.70 -0.78 3.09
CA ALA A 19 9.32 -1.21 2.98
C ALA A 19 8.57 -0.81 4.25
N GLN A 20 7.35 -0.32 4.07
CA GLN A 20 6.40 -0.08 5.14
C GLN A 20 5.35 -1.18 5.09
N ASP A 21 5.13 -1.82 6.23
CA ASP A 21 4.08 -2.81 6.40
C ASP A 21 2.77 -2.15 6.84
N LEU A 22 1.67 -2.60 6.26
CA LEU A 22 0.31 -2.13 6.52
C LEU A 22 -0.59 -3.34 6.78
N PHE A 23 -1.53 -3.22 7.72
CA PHE A 23 -2.67 -4.11 7.79
C PHE A 23 -3.80 -3.50 6.95
N CYS A 24 -4.21 -4.20 5.90
CA CYS A 24 -5.26 -3.74 5.00
C CYS A 24 -6.43 -4.71 4.97
N LYS A 25 -7.63 -4.14 4.88
CA LYS A 25 -8.90 -4.86 4.88
C LYS A 25 -9.76 -4.42 3.72
N LEU A 26 -10.43 -5.36 3.06
CA LEU A 26 -11.46 -5.13 2.06
C LEU A 26 -12.76 -5.78 2.55
N THR A 27 -13.81 -4.98 2.71
CA THR A 27 -15.16 -5.46 3.01
C THR A 27 -16.10 -5.19 1.86
N VAL A 28 -17.01 -6.14 1.60
CA VAL A 28 -18.10 -5.97 0.64
C VAL A 28 -19.40 -6.38 1.32
N ASN A 29 -20.37 -5.49 1.34
CA ASN A 29 -21.67 -5.68 1.99
C ASN A 29 -21.52 -6.19 3.45
N SER A 30 -20.57 -5.60 4.17
CA SER A 30 -20.19 -5.95 5.55
C SER A 30 -19.49 -7.30 5.74
N GLU A 31 -19.24 -8.06 4.68
CA GLU A 31 -18.43 -9.28 4.72
C GLU A 31 -16.95 -8.96 4.49
N VAL A 32 -16.06 -9.58 5.27
CA VAL A 32 -14.61 -9.42 5.11
C VAL A 32 -14.13 -10.30 3.97
N MET A 33 -13.75 -9.69 2.86
CA MET A 33 -13.24 -10.38 1.68
C MET A 33 -11.72 -10.57 1.76
N VAL A 34 -11.01 -9.59 2.32
CA VAL A 34 -9.56 -9.63 2.54
C VAL A 34 -9.24 -8.99 3.89
N ASP A 35 -8.35 -9.61 4.65
CA ASP A 35 -7.71 -9.04 5.84
C ASP A 35 -6.27 -9.55 5.89
N THR A 36 -5.30 -8.71 5.49
CA THR A 36 -3.93 -9.17 5.27
C THR A 36 -2.90 -8.07 5.51
N LYS A 37 -1.66 -8.51 5.75
CA LYS A 37 -0.49 -7.62 5.81
C LYS A 37 0.05 -7.38 4.40
N VAL A 38 0.22 -6.12 4.04
CA VAL A 38 0.74 -5.67 2.74
C VAL A 38 2.00 -4.83 2.96
N SER A 39 3.07 -5.11 2.23
CA SER A 39 4.33 -4.36 2.30
C SER A 39 4.49 -3.48 1.06
N THR A 40 4.79 -2.19 1.25
CA THR A 40 4.99 -1.24 0.15
C THR A 40 6.15 -0.28 0.40
N VAL A 41 6.93 0.03 -0.63
CA VAL A 41 7.99 1.04 -0.60
C VAL A 41 7.50 2.34 -1.25
N VAL A 42 8.14 3.47 -0.90
CA VAL A 42 7.81 4.78 -1.47
C VAL A 42 7.77 4.74 -3.00
N GLY A 43 6.67 5.23 -3.56
CA GLY A 43 6.41 5.29 -4.99
C GLY A 43 5.86 4.02 -5.63
N LYS A 44 5.63 2.93 -4.87
CA LYS A 44 5.12 1.66 -5.41
C LYS A 44 3.71 1.35 -4.89
N ASN A 45 2.90 0.73 -5.75
CA ASN A 45 1.63 0.14 -5.35
C ASN A 45 1.89 -1.27 -4.81
N ALA A 46 1.13 -1.65 -3.80
CA ALA A 46 1.01 -3.02 -3.33
C ALA A 46 -0.47 -3.40 -3.38
N ALA A 47 -0.78 -4.59 -3.91
CA ALA A 47 -2.14 -5.05 -4.05
C ALA A 47 -2.74 -5.36 -2.67
N ILE A 48 -3.96 -4.89 -2.43
CA ILE A 48 -4.77 -5.30 -1.28
C ILE A 48 -5.63 -6.49 -1.71
N GLY A 49 -6.34 -6.37 -2.82
CA GLY A 49 -7.22 -7.41 -3.33
C GLY A 49 -7.98 -7.00 -4.58
N THR A 50 -8.84 -7.89 -5.04
CA THR A 50 -9.72 -7.68 -6.19
C THR A 50 -11.12 -8.15 -5.85
N TYR A 51 -12.14 -7.44 -6.35
CA TYR A 51 -13.53 -7.84 -6.23
C TYR A 51 -14.27 -7.46 -7.52
N ASP A 52 -14.88 -8.43 -8.20
CA ASP A 52 -15.48 -8.26 -9.53
C ASP A 52 -14.56 -7.52 -10.53
N ASN A 53 -14.96 -6.33 -10.98
CA ASN A 53 -14.22 -5.48 -11.90
C ASN A 53 -13.28 -4.47 -11.19
N TYR A 54 -13.21 -4.51 -9.86
CA TYR A 54 -12.40 -3.61 -9.04
C TYR A 54 -11.07 -4.23 -8.62
N GLN A 55 -9.99 -3.47 -8.82
CA GLN A 55 -8.66 -3.78 -8.33
C GLN A 55 -8.28 -2.74 -7.28
N ILE A 56 -7.93 -3.19 -6.08
CA ILE A 56 -7.67 -2.34 -4.93
C ILE A 56 -6.20 -2.47 -4.55
N SER A 57 -5.51 -1.33 -4.45
CA SER A 57 -4.10 -1.27 -4.08
C SER A 57 -3.82 -0.12 -3.13
N VAL A 58 -2.72 -0.21 -2.38
CA VAL A 58 -2.20 0.87 -1.55
C VAL A 58 -0.83 1.32 -2.06
N ARG A 59 -0.62 2.62 -2.12
CA ARG A 59 0.63 3.24 -2.54
C ARG A 59 1.23 4.07 -1.41
N ASN A 60 2.49 3.82 -1.10
CA ASN A 60 3.27 4.69 -0.21
C ASN A 60 3.76 5.91 -1.00
N GLN A 61 3.39 7.11 -0.57
CA GLN A 61 3.81 8.39 -1.18
C GLN A 61 5.00 9.03 -0.44
N GLY A 62 5.51 8.39 0.60
CA GLY A 62 6.54 8.92 1.48
C GLY A 62 5.96 9.82 2.58
N ALA A 63 6.80 10.14 3.57
CA ALA A 63 6.44 11.01 4.71
C ALA A 63 5.13 10.58 5.43
N GLY A 64 4.89 9.27 5.52
CA GLY A 64 3.68 8.70 6.14
C GLY A 64 2.40 8.88 5.31
N LYS A 65 2.47 9.39 4.07
CA LYS A 65 1.31 9.53 3.19
C LYS A 65 1.05 8.23 2.42
N PHE A 66 -0.20 7.77 2.41
CA PHE A 66 -0.63 6.58 1.70
C PHE A 66 -1.87 6.88 0.88
N TYR A 67 -1.95 6.30 -0.32
CA TYR A 67 -3.14 6.33 -1.16
C TYR A 67 -3.71 4.93 -1.32
N ILE A 68 -4.99 4.75 -1.04
CA ILE A 68 -5.74 3.62 -1.58
C ILE A 68 -6.18 4.01 -2.98
N GLU A 69 -5.78 3.23 -3.98
CA GLU A 69 -6.25 3.32 -5.36
C GLU A 69 -7.23 2.18 -5.63
N VAL A 70 -8.43 2.53 -6.10
CA VAL A 70 -9.41 1.58 -6.61
C VAL A 70 -9.60 1.82 -8.09
N TYR A 71 -9.18 0.84 -8.90
CA TYR A 71 -9.35 0.83 -10.33
C TYR A 71 -10.56 -0.03 -10.71
N GLU A 72 -11.56 0.59 -11.32
CA GLU A 72 -12.70 -0.09 -11.92
C GLU A 72 -12.42 -0.29 -13.42
N THR A 73 -12.33 -1.55 -13.82
CA THR A 73 -11.91 -1.94 -15.17
C THR A 73 -12.77 -1.25 -16.23
N ASN A 74 -12.12 -0.46 -17.10
CA ASN A 74 -12.72 0.32 -18.19
C ASN A 74 -13.71 1.43 -17.78
N VAL A 75 -13.84 1.77 -16.49
CA VAL A 75 -14.80 2.78 -16.03
C VAL A 75 -14.09 3.95 -15.36
N SER A 76 -13.36 3.70 -14.27
CA SER A 76 -12.88 4.78 -13.41
C SER A 76 -11.64 4.41 -12.60
N ARG A 77 -10.97 5.44 -12.07
CA ARG A 77 -10.03 5.32 -10.96
C ARG A 77 -10.46 6.26 -9.87
N SER A 78 -10.46 5.77 -8.65
CA SER A 78 -10.75 6.58 -7.46
C SER A 78 -9.66 6.36 -6.41
N TYR A 79 -9.54 7.36 -5.54
CA TYR A 79 -8.45 7.45 -4.58
C TYR A 79 -9.00 7.86 -3.22
N ALA A 80 -8.40 7.33 -2.17
CA ALA A 80 -8.47 7.91 -0.83
C ALA A 80 -7.05 8.13 -0.33
N ASP A 81 -6.76 9.33 0.18
CA ASP A 81 -5.49 9.67 0.77
C ASP A 81 -5.57 9.79 2.30
N GLY A 82 -4.48 9.40 2.96
CA GLY A 82 -4.35 9.53 4.41
C GLY A 82 -2.89 9.68 4.82
N VAL A 83 -2.69 10.31 5.98
CA VAL A 83 -1.39 10.34 6.65
C VAL A 83 -1.46 9.37 7.82
N LEU A 84 -0.66 8.31 7.79
CA LEU A 84 -0.55 7.35 8.87
C LEU A 84 0.75 7.60 9.64
N ARG A 85 0.63 7.91 10.93
CA ARG A 85 1.73 8.16 11.86
C ARG A 85 1.76 7.14 12.98
N THR A 86 0.59 6.63 13.39
CA THR A 86 0.43 5.61 14.42
C THR A 86 -0.38 4.42 13.89
N GLU A 87 -0.43 3.33 14.67
CA GLU A 87 -1.28 2.16 14.36
C GLU A 87 -2.79 2.44 14.45
N GLU A 88 -3.16 3.54 15.10
CA GLU A 88 -4.56 3.99 15.25
C GLU A 88 -5.04 4.81 14.05
N ASP A 89 -4.11 5.39 13.28
CA ASP A 89 -4.46 6.11 12.06
C ASP A 89 -4.94 5.13 10.99
N GLU A 90 -6.00 5.51 10.30
CA GLU A 90 -6.60 4.72 9.21
C GLU A 90 -6.76 5.59 7.96
N THR A 91 -6.39 5.03 6.81
CA THR A 91 -6.84 5.55 5.52
C THR A 91 -7.92 4.62 5.00
N LYS A 92 -9.06 5.19 4.59
CA LYS A 92 -10.24 4.43 4.22
C LYS A 92 -10.87 5.00 2.96
N TRP A 93 -11.21 4.11 2.05
CA TRP A 93 -11.99 4.37 0.86
C TRP A 93 -13.34 3.64 0.96
N THR A 94 -14.40 4.27 0.47
CA THR A 94 -15.75 3.69 0.48
C THR A 94 -16.46 3.98 -0.84
N LEU A 95 -16.99 2.94 -1.48
CA LEU A 95 -18.02 3.01 -2.49
C LEU A 95 -19.34 2.56 -1.87
N TRP A 96 -20.33 3.43 -1.92
CA TRP A 96 -21.68 3.10 -1.48
C TRP A 96 -22.68 3.41 -2.59
N SER A 97 -23.35 2.36 -3.05
CA SER A 97 -24.46 2.42 -3.99
C SER A 97 -25.63 1.59 -3.47
N ARG A 98 -26.69 1.49 -4.28
CA ARG A 98 -27.86 0.65 -3.95
C ARG A 98 -27.54 -0.85 -3.94
N GLU A 99 -26.54 -1.27 -4.71
CA GLU A 99 -26.25 -2.69 -4.96
C GLU A 99 -25.00 -3.16 -4.21
N ILE A 100 -24.11 -2.24 -3.86
CA ILE A 100 -22.84 -2.56 -3.22
C ILE A 100 -22.43 -1.50 -2.20
N LEU A 101 -21.99 -1.98 -1.03
CA LEU A 101 -21.14 -1.24 -0.09
C LEU A 101 -19.77 -1.91 -0.09
N MET A 102 -18.77 -1.25 -0.69
CA MET A 102 -17.39 -1.74 -0.69
C MET A 102 -16.50 -0.76 0.06
N GLU A 103 -15.71 -1.27 1.00
CA GLU A 103 -14.81 -0.46 1.79
C GLU A 103 -13.42 -1.08 1.81
N ALA A 104 -12.41 -0.27 1.55
CA ALA A 104 -11.02 -0.65 1.67
C ALA A 104 -10.37 0.23 2.74
N SER A 105 -9.65 -0.36 3.69
CA SER A 105 -8.91 0.42 4.67
C SER A 105 -7.53 -0.15 4.94
N CYS A 106 -6.62 0.72 5.36
CA CYS A 106 -5.26 0.34 5.77
C CYS A 106 -4.83 1.14 7.00
N ARG A 107 -4.09 0.48 7.89
CA ARG A 107 -3.40 1.05 9.05
C ARG A 107 -1.95 0.57 9.09
N LEU A 108 -1.09 1.26 9.83
CA LEU A 108 0.30 0.80 10.02
C LEU A 108 0.32 -0.56 10.73
N ALA A 109 1.23 -1.44 10.29
CA ALA A 109 1.55 -2.68 10.98
C ALA A 109 2.90 -2.50 11.70
N ILE A 110 2.86 -1.85 12.86
CA ILE A 110 4.02 -1.66 13.75
C ILE A 110 4.06 -2.78 14.78
#